data_AF-A0A660PRG8-F1
#
_entry.id   AF-A0A660PRG8-F1
#
_cell.length_a   1.000
_cell.length_b   1.000
_cell.length_c   1.000
_cell.angle_alpha   90.00
_cell.angle_beta   90.00
_cell.angle_gamma   90.00
#
_symmetry.space_group_name_H-M   'P 1'
#
loop_
_entity.id
_entity.type
_entity.pdbx_description
1 polymer ?
#
loop_
_entity_poly.entity_id
_entity_poly.type
_entity_poly.pdbx_seq_one_letter_code
_entity_poly.pdbx_strand_id
1 'polypeptide(L)'
;MKKTVLVSTMVLLFPFCLESFGVPIVNNSGNSSEDTLTFNILNLLPSGNPADKLDSAYFTVFKSGTDNIVFKDSSAGVGMTGVDSFVIGGDVVYYFHRAVADIDGAGAVGIYSYNFLSVYNDSGMRTPTVGQFQITGWELDDIGDSAGLAAGGVDKSLDSMHLLIDSLMAVLDTLQNQDDWVSAFDNATDKVTPTDTTLSGHGILTYSGGTDSTFLLRRFAISGANSSGGSFYVENSSLNSPAVFFNASGAGSASIGLLADGGSGIGIYTKGTAIDFGLGVSGTIENGSGNKVLMDNDFIYADTIANRVLEDSSSYKNFDSAQVASAVWNSPQGNHTGAGTFGKYLDAEISGLSGGGGGYSYQLVVVDSGTGQTIPGVSLTLRNLDQSALIAVGTTNILGTAAFNLNAESYIAIASSPGYIFENFDTVIVAGAGIDTVFGCRFDAGTPADPGLCRVYGYLYDIEGNPEKNATVAVWLPSGVSRLGTTIVSPFRKETKTDDSGYFYIDLIPSADLTPATSRYEIAITLSDGTVLRERLLIPDLSSWMLTW
;
A
#
# COMPACT_ATOMS: atom_id res chain seq x y z
N MET A 1 5.15 3.37 17.40
CA MET A 1 4.39 4.37 16.60
C MET A 1 4.36 4.09 15.10
N LYS A 2 5.45 3.71 14.41
CA LYS A 2 5.43 3.51 12.94
C LYS A 2 4.69 2.25 12.42
N LYS A 3 4.49 1.23 13.25
CA LYS A 3 3.91 -0.08 12.85
C LYS A 3 2.37 -0.10 12.78
N THR A 4 1.71 0.64 13.65
CA THR A 4 0.24 0.67 13.74
C THR A 4 -0.39 1.52 12.63
N VAL A 5 0.35 2.51 12.12
CA VAL A 5 -0.10 3.39 11.03
C VAL A 5 -0.19 2.65 9.70
N LEU A 6 0.76 1.76 9.38
CA LEU A 6 0.77 1.02 8.11
C LEU A 6 -0.40 0.03 7.97
N VAL A 7 -0.76 -0.65 9.07
CA VAL A 7 -1.85 -1.65 9.07
C VAL A 7 -3.22 -0.96 9.01
N SER A 8 -3.41 0.17 9.71
CA SER A 8 -4.68 0.90 9.70
C SER A 8 -4.95 1.61 8.36
N THR A 9 -3.91 2.10 7.67
CA THR A 9 -4.06 2.70 6.34
C THR A 9 -4.38 1.65 5.26
N MET A 10 -3.89 0.41 5.39
CA MET A 10 -4.24 -0.67 4.45
C MET A 10 -5.69 -1.15 4.60
N VAL A 11 -6.22 -1.21 5.82
CA VAL A 11 -7.61 -1.66 6.08
C VAL A 11 -8.65 -0.63 5.61
N LEU A 12 -8.35 0.67 5.70
CA LEU A 12 -9.22 1.75 5.21
C LEU A 12 -9.17 1.93 3.68
N LEU A 13 -8.04 1.65 3.02
CA LEU A 13 -7.92 1.72 1.56
C LEU A 13 -8.45 0.48 0.83
N PHE A 14 -8.55 -0.66 1.51
CA PHE A 14 -9.00 -1.92 0.92
C PHE A 14 -10.42 -1.89 0.31
N PRO A 15 -11.45 -1.31 0.97
CA PRO A 15 -12.78 -1.20 0.36
C PRO A 15 -12.83 -0.21 -0.82
N PHE A 16 -11.96 0.82 -0.85
CA PHE A 16 -11.90 1.78 -1.96
C PHE A 16 -11.15 1.23 -3.19
N CYS A 17 -10.17 0.34 -3.01
CA CYS A 17 -9.48 -0.30 -4.13
C CYS A 17 -10.35 -1.35 -4.86
N LEU A 18 -11.33 -1.96 -4.18
CA LEU A 18 -12.21 -2.98 -4.79
C LEU A 18 -13.27 -2.40 -5.74
N GLU A 19 -13.62 -1.11 -5.65
CA GLU A 19 -14.51 -0.47 -6.64
C GLU A 19 -13.85 -0.28 -8.02
N SER A 20 -12.53 -0.48 -8.14
CA SER A 20 -11.78 -0.24 -9.37
C SER A 20 -11.47 -1.48 -10.23
N PHE A 21 -11.83 -2.69 -9.78
CA PHE A 21 -11.48 -3.92 -10.50
C PHE A 21 -12.67 -4.87 -10.64
N GLY A 22 -13.54 -4.58 -11.61
CA GLY A 22 -14.50 -5.53 -12.17
C GLY A 22 -15.96 -5.17 -11.87
N VAL A 23 -16.80 -5.35 -12.89
CA VAL A 23 -18.27 -5.32 -12.75
C VAL A 23 -18.65 -6.53 -11.87
N PRO A 24 -19.28 -6.34 -10.69
CA PRO A 24 -19.77 -7.44 -9.86
C PRO A 24 -20.54 -8.45 -10.70
N ILE A 25 -20.11 -9.70 -10.69
CA ILE A 25 -20.81 -10.79 -11.37
C ILE A 25 -21.73 -11.43 -10.34
N VAL A 26 -23.02 -11.49 -10.66
CA VAL A 26 -24.04 -12.06 -9.80
C VAL A 26 -24.75 -13.18 -10.57
N ASN A 27 -24.99 -14.28 -9.88
CA ASN A 27 -25.79 -15.36 -10.41
C ASN A 27 -27.29 -15.02 -10.27
N ASN A 28 -28.12 -15.58 -11.13
CA ASN A 28 -29.58 -15.52 -11.00
C ASN A 28 -30.16 -16.93 -11.23
N SER A 29 -29.60 -17.92 -10.54
CA SER A 29 -29.99 -19.33 -10.74
C SER A 29 -31.13 -19.79 -9.84
N GLY A 30 -31.56 -18.99 -8.84
CA GLY A 30 -32.70 -19.33 -8.00
C GLY A 30 -33.00 -18.32 -6.89
N ASN A 31 -33.53 -18.84 -5.77
CA ASN A 31 -33.87 -18.10 -4.55
C ASN A 31 -32.87 -18.42 -3.41
N SER A 32 -31.62 -18.79 -3.72
CA SER A 32 -30.60 -18.93 -2.66
C SER A 32 -30.06 -17.56 -2.29
N SER A 33 -29.53 -17.42 -1.08
CA SER A 33 -28.89 -16.16 -0.62
C SER A 33 -27.68 -15.75 -1.48
N GLU A 34 -27.17 -16.66 -2.31
CA GLU A 34 -26.04 -16.46 -3.24
C GLU A 34 -26.42 -15.58 -4.44
N ASP A 35 -27.72 -15.41 -4.72
CA ASP A 35 -28.22 -14.57 -5.81
C ASP A 35 -28.52 -13.13 -5.35
N THR A 36 -27.75 -12.57 -4.39
CA THR A 36 -28.01 -11.25 -3.79
C THR A 36 -27.04 -10.17 -4.26
N LEU A 37 -27.54 -9.14 -4.94
CA LEU A 37 -26.77 -7.93 -5.23
C LEU A 37 -26.59 -7.11 -3.94
N THR A 38 -25.35 -6.88 -3.52
CA THR A 38 -25.03 -6.08 -2.32
C THR A 38 -24.06 -4.94 -2.64
N PHE A 39 -24.34 -3.73 -2.17
CA PHE A 39 -23.42 -2.58 -2.25
C PHE A 39 -23.65 -1.56 -1.13
N ASN A 40 -22.61 -0.78 -0.81
CA ASN A 40 -22.70 0.27 0.22
C ASN A 40 -23.42 1.51 -0.32
N ILE A 41 -24.21 2.15 0.54
CA ILE A 41 -24.91 3.41 0.23
C ILE A 41 -24.20 4.53 0.96
N LEU A 42 -23.76 5.54 0.20
CA LEU A 42 -23.30 6.79 0.79
C LEU A 42 -24.50 7.71 1.01
N ASN A 43 -24.73 8.10 2.25
CA ASN A 43 -25.72 9.10 2.62
C ASN A 43 -24.97 10.20 3.37
N LEU A 44 -24.79 11.36 2.75
CA LEU A 44 -23.90 12.40 3.25
C LEU A 44 -24.69 13.62 3.74
N LEU A 45 -24.09 14.34 4.70
CA LEU A 45 -24.51 15.66 5.13
C LEU A 45 -23.85 16.75 4.26
N PRO A 46 -24.32 18.02 4.29
CA PRO A 46 -23.64 19.18 3.68
C PRO A 46 -22.16 19.32 4.02
N SER A 47 -21.74 18.79 5.17
CA SER A 47 -20.35 18.78 5.61
C SER A 47 -19.50 17.66 5.00
N GLY A 48 -20.08 16.75 4.22
CA GLY A 48 -19.41 15.56 3.68
C GLY A 48 -19.32 14.38 4.64
N ASN A 49 -19.87 14.48 5.85
CA ASN A 49 -19.90 13.39 6.84
C ASN A 49 -21.08 12.44 6.57
N PRO A 50 -21.00 11.15 6.96
CA PRO A 50 -22.15 10.25 6.95
C PRO A 50 -23.33 10.83 7.74
N ALA A 51 -24.52 10.74 7.16
CA ALA A 51 -25.76 11.11 7.82
C ALA A 51 -26.21 9.99 8.77
N ASP A 52 -26.66 10.36 9.96
CA ASP A 52 -27.15 9.47 11.01
C ASP A 52 -28.48 8.79 10.65
N LYS A 53 -29.24 9.38 9.73
CA LYS A 53 -30.52 8.86 9.23
C LYS A 53 -30.59 8.89 7.71
N LEU A 54 -31.23 7.89 7.12
CA LEU A 54 -31.64 7.86 5.72
C LEU A 54 -33.13 8.20 5.63
N ASP A 55 -33.48 9.41 5.20
CA ASP A 55 -34.89 9.87 5.22
C ASP A 55 -35.69 9.36 4.02
N SER A 56 -35.07 9.15 2.86
CA SER A 56 -35.71 8.50 1.71
C SER A 56 -34.64 7.89 0.81
N ALA A 57 -35.00 6.81 0.12
CA ALA A 57 -34.15 6.15 -0.85
C ALA A 57 -34.92 5.84 -2.13
N TYR A 58 -34.25 5.96 -3.26
CA TYR A 58 -34.76 5.59 -4.58
C TYR A 58 -33.72 4.73 -5.28
N PHE A 59 -34.08 3.53 -5.68
CA PHE A 59 -33.23 2.64 -6.45
C PHE A 59 -33.82 2.42 -7.82
N THR A 60 -33.02 2.60 -8.86
CA THR A 60 -33.40 2.34 -10.24
C THR A 60 -32.32 1.52 -10.91
N VAL A 61 -32.71 0.45 -11.60
CA VAL A 61 -31.80 -0.38 -12.40
C VAL A 61 -32.19 -0.28 -13.86
N PHE A 62 -31.18 -0.08 -14.70
CA PHE A 62 -31.28 0.00 -16.15
C PHE A 62 -30.55 -1.19 -16.76
N LYS A 63 -31.07 -1.68 -17.88
CA LYS A 63 -30.31 -2.60 -18.72
C LYS A 63 -29.25 -1.82 -19.49
N SER A 64 -27.98 -2.19 -19.35
CA SER A 64 -26.86 -1.44 -19.93
C SER A 64 -27.01 -1.29 -21.46
N GLY A 65 -26.69 -0.10 -21.97
CA GLY A 65 -26.87 0.26 -23.37
C GLY A 65 -28.33 0.51 -23.80
N THR A 66 -29.28 0.57 -22.86
CA THR A 66 -30.69 0.89 -23.15
C THR A 66 -31.26 1.87 -22.13
N ASP A 67 -32.31 2.61 -22.51
CA ASP A 67 -33.07 3.47 -21.59
C ASP A 67 -34.15 2.70 -20.79
N ASN A 68 -34.10 1.35 -20.83
CA ASN A 68 -35.11 0.52 -20.20
C ASN A 68 -34.82 0.34 -18.72
N ILE A 69 -35.69 0.91 -17.89
CA ILE A 69 -35.74 0.65 -16.45
C ILE A 69 -36.30 -0.76 -16.24
N VAL A 70 -35.45 -1.67 -15.74
CA VAL A 70 -35.84 -3.06 -15.44
C VAL A 70 -36.37 -3.21 -14.02
N PHE A 71 -35.90 -2.37 -13.11
CA PHE A 71 -36.31 -2.39 -11.72
C PHE A 71 -36.35 -0.98 -11.14
N LYS A 72 -37.31 -0.74 -10.24
CA LYS A 72 -37.33 0.44 -9.40
C LYS A 72 -37.97 0.14 -8.06
N ASP A 73 -37.44 0.74 -7.01
CA ASP A 73 -38.02 0.72 -5.68
C ASP A 73 -37.74 2.04 -4.97
N SER A 74 -38.60 2.40 -4.02
CA SER A 74 -38.47 3.63 -3.25
C SER A 74 -39.18 3.49 -1.91
N SER A 75 -38.57 4.01 -0.86
CA SER A 75 -39.24 4.17 0.43
C SER A 75 -38.88 5.50 1.08
N ALA A 76 -39.79 5.98 1.92
CA ALA A 76 -39.44 6.89 2.98
C ALA A 76 -38.74 6.10 4.11
N GLY A 77 -37.64 6.63 4.61
CA GLY A 77 -36.84 6.03 5.67
C GLY A 77 -36.01 4.81 5.22
N VAL A 78 -35.48 4.10 6.21
CA VAL A 78 -34.93 2.73 6.12
C VAL A 78 -35.99 1.66 5.82
N GLY A 79 -37.22 2.03 5.47
CA GLY A 79 -38.30 1.09 5.16
C GLY A 79 -38.20 0.44 3.78
N MET A 80 -37.19 0.81 2.98
CA MET A 80 -36.96 0.22 1.67
C MET A 80 -36.51 -1.23 1.82
N THR A 81 -37.21 -2.16 1.17
CA THR A 81 -36.85 -3.59 1.25
C THR A 81 -35.45 -3.77 0.67
N GLY A 82 -34.54 -4.31 1.48
CA GLY A 82 -33.14 -4.51 1.13
C GLY A 82 -32.19 -3.41 1.61
N VAL A 83 -32.68 -2.30 2.17
CA VAL A 83 -31.80 -1.33 2.83
C VAL A 83 -31.65 -1.71 4.29
N ASP A 84 -30.42 -2.02 4.69
CA ASP A 84 -30.05 -2.26 6.08
C ASP A 84 -28.93 -1.29 6.51
N SER A 85 -28.63 -1.31 7.80
CA SER A 85 -27.57 -0.48 8.36
C SER A 85 -26.82 -1.19 9.48
N PHE A 86 -25.58 -0.81 9.68
CA PHE A 86 -24.77 -1.20 10.83
C PHE A 86 -23.91 -0.02 11.29
N VAL A 87 -23.44 -0.06 12.53
CA VAL A 87 -22.70 1.05 13.13
C VAL A 87 -21.22 0.68 13.20
N ILE A 88 -20.37 1.51 12.57
CA ILE A 88 -18.90 1.41 12.68
C ILE A 88 -18.39 2.69 13.31
N GLY A 89 -17.74 2.60 14.48
CA GLY A 89 -17.13 3.77 15.11
C GLY A 89 -18.11 4.89 15.49
N GLY A 90 -19.40 4.60 15.60
CA GLY A 90 -20.46 5.58 15.88
C GLY A 90 -21.17 6.12 14.63
N ASP A 91 -20.60 5.89 13.45
CA ASP A 91 -21.22 6.26 12.18
C ASP A 91 -22.13 5.13 11.67
N VAL A 92 -23.30 5.49 11.17
CA VAL A 92 -24.25 4.55 10.56
C VAL A 92 -23.86 4.35 9.10
N VAL A 93 -23.48 3.13 8.75
CA VAL A 93 -23.22 2.71 7.38
C VAL A 93 -24.46 2.01 6.86
N TYR A 94 -25.00 2.52 5.75
CA TYR A 94 -26.13 1.92 5.06
C TYR A 94 -25.62 1.03 3.92
N TYR A 95 -26.26 -0.10 3.72
CA TYR A 95 -26.01 -0.96 2.56
C TYR A 95 -27.33 -1.42 1.97
N PHE A 96 -27.32 -1.64 0.65
CA PHE A 96 -28.42 -2.26 -0.07
C PHE A 96 -28.06 -3.71 -0.36
N HIS A 97 -28.99 -4.62 -0.09
CA HIS A 97 -28.93 -6.01 -0.52
C HIS A 97 -30.29 -6.43 -1.09
N ARG A 98 -30.29 -7.11 -2.25
CA ARG A 98 -31.53 -7.62 -2.83
C ARG A 98 -31.27 -8.81 -3.72
N ALA A 99 -32.17 -9.80 -3.66
CA ALA A 99 -32.13 -10.93 -4.59
C ALA A 99 -32.23 -10.40 -6.04
N VAL A 100 -31.33 -10.83 -6.91
CA VAL A 100 -31.31 -10.44 -8.33
C VAL A 100 -32.59 -10.86 -9.03
N ALA A 101 -33.17 -11.99 -8.62
CA ALA A 101 -34.48 -12.44 -9.07
C ALA A 101 -35.61 -11.42 -8.83
N ASP A 102 -35.50 -10.58 -7.78
CA ASP A 102 -36.46 -9.50 -7.53
C ASP A 102 -36.21 -8.27 -8.43
N ILE A 103 -35.01 -8.15 -9.00
CA ILE A 103 -34.59 -7.03 -9.84
C ILE A 103 -34.99 -7.28 -11.30
N ASP A 104 -34.52 -8.36 -11.93
CA ASP A 104 -34.74 -8.63 -13.35
C ASP A 104 -35.70 -9.79 -13.63
N GLY A 105 -36.24 -10.44 -12.59
CA GLY A 105 -37.08 -11.63 -12.73
C GLY A 105 -36.25 -12.89 -13.00
N ALA A 106 -36.72 -13.75 -13.91
CA ALA A 106 -36.11 -15.07 -14.17
C ALA A 106 -34.82 -15.05 -15.05
N GLY A 107 -33.93 -14.07 -14.88
CA GLY A 107 -32.54 -14.19 -15.35
C GLY A 107 -32.27 -13.79 -16.79
N ALA A 108 -32.52 -12.51 -17.13
CA ALA A 108 -31.96 -11.99 -18.37
C ALA A 108 -30.46 -11.76 -18.18
N VAL A 109 -29.64 -12.71 -18.64
CA VAL A 109 -28.18 -12.55 -18.69
C VAL A 109 -27.82 -11.23 -19.38
N GLY A 110 -26.96 -10.44 -18.75
CA GLY A 110 -26.59 -9.14 -19.27
C GLY A 110 -25.89 -8.25 -18.26
N ILE A 111 -25.42 -7.09 -18.73
CA ILE A 111 -24.86 -6.03 -17.89
C ILE A 111 -25.98 -5.06 -17.55
N TYR A 112 -26.02 -4.65 -16.30
CA TYR A 112 -26.98 -3.72 -15.72
C TYR A 112 -26.22 -2.56 -15.12
N SER A 113 -26.83 -1.38 -15.17
CA SER A 113 -26.38 -0.21 -14.42
C SER A 113 -27.44 0.14 -13.39
N TYR A 114 -27.01 0.63 -12.23
CA TYR A 114 -27.93 1.07 -11.19
C TYR A 114 -27.63 2.49 -10.75
N ASN A 115 -28.67 3.15 -10.26
CA ASN A 115 -28.61 4.43 -9.60
C ASN A 115 -29.42 4.34 -8.30
N PHE A 116 -28.72 4.48 -7.18
CA PHE A 116 -29.30 4.54 -5.85
C PHE A 116 -29.18 5.99 -5.35
N LEU A 117 -30.31 6.66 -5.13
CA LEU A 117 -30.37 8.02 -4.65
C LEU A 117 -30.80 8.02 -3.19
N SER A 118 -29.88 8.31 -2.28
CA SER A 118 -30.20 8.61 -0.89
C SER A 118 -30.59 10.09 -0.76
N VAL A 119 -31.59 10.37 0.07
CA VAL A 119 -32.05 11.73 0.34
C VAL A 119 -32.05 11.97 1.84
N TYR A 120 -31.41 13.07 2.24
CA TYR A 120 -31.44 13.61 3.60
C TYR A 120 -32.33 14.85 3.61
N ASN A 121 -33.55 14.71 4.14
CA ASN A 121 -34.60 15.72 4.04
C ASN A 121 -34.27 16.99 4.81
N ASP A 122 -33.53 16.89 5.92
CA ASP A 122 -33.23 18.07 6.76
C ASP A 122 -32.33 19.09 6.03
N SER A 123 -31.52 18.63 5.07
CA SER A 123 -30.68 19.50 4.24
C SER A 123 -31.14 19.57 2.78
N GLY A 124 -32.08 18.71 2.38
CA GLY A 124 -32.44 18.49 0.97
C GLY A 124 -31.32 17.88 0.14
N MET A 125 -30.24 17.39 0.77
CA MET A 125 -29.12 16.76 0.07
C MET A 125 -29.58 15.44 -0.56
N ARG A 126 -29.07 15.21 -1.77
CA ARG A 126 -29.26 13.96 -2.50
C ARG A 126 -27.89 13.40 -2.83
N THR A 127 -27.59 12.19 -2.39
CA THR A 127 -26.32 11.53 -2.65
C THR A 127 -26.55 10.34 -3.58
N PRO A 128 -26.14 10.44 -4.86
CA PRO A 128 -26.24 9.32 -5.79
C PRO A 128 -25.09 8.33 -5.57
N THR A 129 -25.42 7.05 -5.53
CA THR A 129 -24.50 5.92 -5.66
C THR A 129 -24.83 5.21 -6.97
N VAL A 130 -23.89 5.20 -7.91
CA VAL A 130 -24.05 4.59 -9.23
C VAL A 130 -23.07 3.46 -9.41
N GLY A 131 -23.47 2.42 -10.13
CA GLY A 131 -22.59 1.30 -10.42
C GLY A 131 -23.13 0.43 -11.55
N GLN A 132 -22.41 -0.64 -11.82
CA GLN A 132 -22.82 -1.68 -12.78
C GLN A 132 -22.72 -3.04 -12.11
N PHE A 133 -23.47 -4.03 -12.61
CA PHE A 133 -23.30 -5.44 -12.27
C PHE A 133 -23.65 -6.29 -13.50
N GLN A 134 -23.16 -7.53 -13.55
CA GLN A 134 -23.43 -8.47 -14.63
C GLN A 134 -24.17 -9.67 -14.06
N ILE A 135 -25.30 -10.01 -14.65
CA ILE A 135 -26.01 -11.25 -14.37
C ILE A 135 -25.48 -12.33 -15.30
N THR A 136 -24.97 -13.43 -14.74
CA THR A 136 -24.61 -14.64 -15.50
C THR A 136 -25.67 -15.72 -15.32
N GLY A 137 -25.94 -16.47 -16.39
CA GLY A 137 -26.96 -17.54 -16.37
C GLY A 137 -26.42 -18.90 -15.94
N TRP A 138 -25.19 -18.97 -15.43
CA TRP A 138 -24.54 -20.20 -14.99
C TRP A 138 -24.16 -20.08 -13.51
N GLU A 139 -24.23 -21.18 -12.78
CA GLU A 139 -23.78 -21.28 -11.39
C GLU A 139 -22.29 -20.86 -11.31
N LEU A 140 -22.02 -19.82 -10.52
CA LEU A 140 -20.66 -19.44 -10.16
C LEU A 140 -20.21 -20.36 -9.03
N ASP A 141 -18.95 -20.80 -9.05
CA ASP A 141 -18.37 -21.42 -7.86
C ASP A 141 -18.21 -20.37 -6.74
N ASP A 142 -18.08 -20.80 -5.48
CA ASP A 142 -17.99 -19.95 -4.27
C ASP A 142 -16.87 -18.88 -4.29
N ILE A 143 -16.05 -18.81 -5.35
CA ILE A 143 -14.97 -17.84 -5.54
C ILE A 143 -15.38 -16.77 -6.57
N GLY A 144 -16.29 -17.10 -7.48
CA GLY A 144 -16.78 -16.20 -8.53
C GLY A 144 -17.98 -15.36 -8.14
N ASP A 145 -18.67 -15.66 -7.04
CA ASP A 145 -19.84 -14.93 -6.59
C ASP A 145 -19.48 -13.76 -5.65
N SER A 146 -20.20 -12.65 -5.79
CA SER A 146 -19.97 -11.46 -4.95
C SER A 146 -20.32 -11.71 -3.46
N ALA A 147 -21.19 -12.67 -3.16
CA ALA A 147 -21.55 -13.05 -1.79
C ALA A 147 -20.47 -13.92 -1.12
N GLY A 148 -19.88 -14.90 -1.79
CA GLY A 148 -18.71 -15.66 -1.32
C GLY A 148 -17.45 -14.80 -1.22
N LEU A 149 -17.28 -13.80 -2.09
CA LEU A 149 -16.20 -12.80 -1.93
C LEU A 149 -16.43 -11.91 -0.70
N ALA A 150 -17.67 -11.49 -0.44
CA ALA A 150 -18.01 -10.68 0.74
C ALA A 150 -17.95 -11.46 2.06
N ALA A 151 -18.33 -12.74 2.06
CA ALA A 151 -18.39 -13.57 3.27
C ALA A 151 -17.10 -14.38 3.54
N GLY A 152 -16.44 -14.90 2.50
CA GLY A 152 -15.23 -15.75 2.63
C GLY A 152 -13.94 -15.10 2.13
N GLY A 153 -14.03 -14.09 1.26
CA GLY A 153 -12.87 -13.32 0.81
C GLY A 153 -12.26 -12.46 1.91
N VAL A 154 -13.07 -11.95 2.83
CA VAL A 154 -12.61 -11.17 3.98
C VAL A 154 -11.80 -12.06 4.92
N ASP A 155 -12.28 -13.26 5.28
CA ASP A 155 -11.54 -14.16 6.18
C ASP A 155 -10.22 -14.66 5.58
N LYS A 156 -10.20 -15.02 4.29
CA LYS A 156 -8.97 -15.47 3.61
C LYS A 156 -7.97 -14.34 3.36
N SER A 157 -8.45 -13.12 3.11
CA SER A 157 -7.58 -11.94 2.99
C SER A 157 -7.05 -11.50 4.35
N LEU A 158 -7.85 -11.60 5.40
CA LEU A 158 -7.43 -11.38 6.79
C LEU A 158 -6.39 -12.41 7.23
N ASP A 159 -6.55 -13.70 6.88
CA ASP A 159 -5.55 -14.73 7.14
C ASP A 159 -4.22 -14.46 6.41
N SER A 160 -4.30 -14.04 5.14
CA SER A 160 -3.13 -13.67 4.36
C SER A 160 -2.43 -12.43 4.93
N MET A 161 -3.20 -11.47 5.45
CA MET A 161 -2.67 -10.31 6.16
C MET A 161 -2.05 -10.68 7.51
N HIS A 162 -2.64 -11.60 8.28
CA HIS A 162 -2.04 -12.12 9.51
C HIS A 162 -0.67 -12.76 9.25
N LEU A 163 -0.53 -13.56 8.19
CA LEU A 163 0.75 -14.15 7.81
C LEU A 163 1.82 -13.10 7.44
N LEU A 164 1.40 -12.02 6.79
CA LEU A 164 2.25 -10.88 6.45
C LEU A 164 2.69 -10.11 7.70
N ILE A 165 1.77 -9.88 8.64
CA ILE A 165 2.05 -9.22 9.92
C ILE A 165 3.01 -10.06 10.77
N ASP A 166 2.78 -11.37 10.87
CA ASP A 166 3.65 -12.29 11.60
C ASP A 166 5.06 -12.31 11.01
N SER A 167 5.18 -12.33 9.69
CA SER A 167 6.48 -12.23 9.00
C SER A 167 7.18 -10.90 9.28
N LEU A 168 6.45 -9.79 9.32
CA LEU A 168 7.00 -8.47 9.63
C LEU A 168 7.44 -8.35 11.09
N MET A 169 6.74 -9.03 12.01
CA MET A 169 7.10 -9.09 13.43
C MET A 169 8.38 -9.90 13.64
N ALA A 170 8.54 -11.04 12.95
CA ALA A 170 9.77 -11.84 13.01
C ALA A 170 11.01 -11.06 12.51
N VAL A 171 10.86 -10.25 11.45
CA VAL A 171 11.93 -9.38 10.96
C VAL A 171 12.30 -8.33 12.00
N LEU A 172 11.32 -7.75 12.69
CA LEU A 172 11.60 -6.77 13.74
C LEU A 172 12.33 -7.37 14.92
N ASP A 173 11.90 -8.53 15.40
CA ASP A 173 12.56 -9.22 16.52
C ASP A 173 14.02 -9.53 16.19
N THR A 174 14.29 -9.85 14.92
CA THR A 174 15.66 -10.04 14.42
C THR A 174 16.49 -8.76 14.47
N LEU A 175 15.91 -7.61 14.08
CA LEU A 175 16.58 -6.31 14.15
C LEU A 175 16.82 -5.85 15.58
N GLN A 176 15.87 -6.09 16.49
CA GLN A 176 16.04 -5.76 17.91
C GLN A 176 17.16 -6.58 18.54
N ASN A 177 17.24 -7.88 18.21
CA ASN A 177 18.34 -8.73 18.67
C ASN A 177 19.71 -8.26 18.14
N GLN A 178 19.76 -7.70 16.93
CA GLN A 178 21.00 -7.10 16.40
C GLN A 178 21.37 -5.82 17.14
N ASP A 179 20.39 -4.95 17.42
CA ASP A 179 20.60 -3.71 18.18
C ASP A 179 21.11 -3.97 19.60
N ASP A 180 20.52 -4.96 20.28
CA ASP A 180 20.95 -5.40 21.61
C ASP A 180 22.39 -5.95 21.57
N TRP A 181 22.76 -6.67 20.51
CA TRP A 181 24.10 -7.20 20.32
C TRP A 181 25.15 -6.10 20.10
N VAL A 182 24.83 -5.10 19.27
CA VAL A 182 25.70 -3.94 19.03
C VAL A 182 25.85 -3.10 20.31
N SER A 183 24.74 -2.85 21.01
CA SER A 183 24.73 -2.12 22.28
C SER A 183 25.56 -2.81 23.37
N ALA A 184 25.59 -4.15 23.38
CA ALA A 184 26.45 -4.91 24.27
C ALA A 184 27.95 -4.72 23.94
N PHE A 185 28.28 -4.55 22.66
CA PHE A 185 29.65 -4.30 22.19
C PHE A 185 30.12 -2.89 22.55
N ASP A 186 29.27 -1.88 22.38
CA ASP A 186 29.58 -0.50 22.75
C ASP A 186 29.80 -0.35 24.26
N ASN A 187 28.94 -0.98 25.07
CA ASN A 187 29.09 -1.02 26.52
C ASN A 187 30.35 -1.77 27.00
N ALA A 188 30.83 -2.75 26.23
CA ALA A 188 32.09 -3.43 26.51
C ALA A 188 33.30 -2.55 26.17
N THR A 189 33.19 -1.73 25.12
CA THR A 189 34.25 -0.85 24.64
C THR A 189 34.44 0.36 25.57
N ASP A 190 33.35 0.90 26.13
CA ASP A 190 33.37 2.07 27.02
C ASP A 190 33.94 1.77 28.43
N LYS A 191 34.11 0.49 28.78
CA LYS A 191 34.76 0.06 30.04
C LYS A 191 36.26 -0.20 29.93
N VAL A 192 36.85 -0.06 28.75
CA VAL A 192 38.30 -0.17 28.58
C VAL A 192 38.92 1.20 28.78
N THR A 193 39.12 1.60 30.04
CA THR A 193 39.94 2.78 30.35
C THR A 193 41.37 2.55 29.82
N PRO A 194 41.88 3.41 28.92
CA PRO A 194 43.16 3.21 28.28
C PRO A 194 44.29 3.66 29.21
N THR A 195 44.67 2.79 30.15
CA THR A 195 45.91 2.98 30.92
C THR A 195 46.92 1.86 30.76
N ASP A 196 46.66 0.87 29.91
CA ASP A 196 47.66 -0.16 29.60
C ASP A 196 47.91 -0.29 28.11
N THR A 197 48.98 0.35 27.67
CA THR A 197 49.50 0.30 26.31
C THR A 197 50.18 -1.04 26.08
N THR A 198 49.50 -2.00 25.46
CA THR A 198 50.05 -2.93 24.45
C THR A 198 48.97 -3.90 23.97
N LEU A 199 48.23 -3.50 22.92
CA LEU A 199 47.43 -4.42 22.12
C LEU A 199 47.97 -4.43 20.70
N SER A 200 48.90 -5.35 20.43
CA SER A 200 49.26 -5.74 19.07
C SER A 200 48.29 -6.81 18.59
N GLY A 201 47.67 -6.57 17.43
CA GLY A 201 46.60 -7.37 16.85
C GLY A 201 46.94 -8.84 16.66
N HIS A 202 46.37 -9.67 17.53
CA HIS A 202 45.69 -10.94 17.29
C HIS A 202 45.06 -11.29 18.64
N GLY A 203 43.80 -11.71 18.66
CA GLY A 203 43.00 -11.91 19.88
C GLY A 203 43.49 -13.05 20.78
N ILE A 204 44.66 -12.87 21.40
CA ILE A 204 45.19 -13.68 22.48
C ILE A 204 45.28 -12.75 23.68
N LEU A 205 44.30 -12.84 24.59
CA LEU A 205 44.41 -12.23 25.91
C LEU A 205 45.56 -12.94 26.64
N THR A 206 46.74 -12.32 26.66
CA THR A 206 47.86 -12.81 27.46
C THR A 206 47.81 -12.10 28.81
N TYR A 207 47.48 -12.82 29.87
CA TYR A 207 47.44 -12.28 31.23
C TYR A 207 48.74 -12.67 31.97
N SER A 208 49.62 -11.71 32.26
CA SER A 208 50.79 -11.92 33.12
C SER A 208 50.49 -11.42 34.53
N GLY A 209 49.84 -12.26 35.34
CA GLY A 209 49.59 -11.97 36.75
C GLY A 209 50.81 -12.26 37.63
N GLY A 210 51.14 -11.34 38.54
CA GLY A 210 51.98 -11.63 39.71
C GLY A 210 51.30 -12.64 40.64
N THR A 211 52.05 -13.14 41.63
CA THR A 211 51.79 -14.36 42.42
C THR A 211 50.43 -14.50 43.13
N ASP A 212 49.56 -13.47 43.13
CA ASP A 212 48.24 -13.49 43.77
C ASP A 212 47.10 -12.94 42.87
N SER A 213 47.13 -13.23 41.57
CA SER A 213 46.08 -12.78 40.65
C SER A 213 45.07 -13.89 40.36
N THR A 214 43.80 -13.71 40.76
CA THR A 214 42.70 -14.60 40.39
C THR A 214 42.00 -14.10 39.12
N PHE A 215 42.06 -14.88 38.04
CA PHE A 215 41.36 -14.59 36.80
C PHE A 215 39.97 -15.21 36.82
N LEU A 216 38.92 -14.39 36.98
CA LEU A 216 37.53 -14.84 37.10
C LEU A 216 36.81 -14.75 35.75
N LEU A 217 36.78 -15.83 34.97
CA LEU A 217 35.92 -15.95 33.78
C LEU A 217 34.48 -16.25 34.21
N ARG A 218 33.60 -15.25 34.21
CA ARG A 218 32.19 -15.46 34.61
C ARG A 218 31.35 -16.23 33.59
N ARG A 219 31.68 -16.15 32.29
CA ARG A 219 31.07 -16.95 31.22
C ARG A 219 32.08 -17.14 30.11
N PHE A 220 32.33 -18.39 29.73
CA PHE A 220 33.16 -18.75 28.60
C PHE A 220 32.40 -19.80 27.78
N ALA A 221 32.06 -19.47 26.55
CA ALA A 221 31.38 -20.37 25.63
C ALA A 221 32.22 -20.47 24.36
N ILE A 222 32.70 -21.66 24.04
CA ILE A 222 33.33 -21.94 22.74
C ILE A 222 32.25 -22.54 21.85
N SER A 223 31.76 -21.78 20.88
CA SER A 223 30.93 -22.33 19.80
C SER A 223 31.84 -22.65 18.61
N GLY A 224 32.11 -23.93 18.39
CA GLY A 224 32.71 -24.39 17.13
C GLY A 224 31.64 -24.43 16.05
N ALA A 225 31.68 -23.51 15.08
CA ALA A 225 30.90 -23.66 13.87
C ALA A 225 31.52 -24.81 13.04
N ASN A 226 30.72 -25.83 12.75
CA ASN A 226 31.03 -27.03 11.96
C ASN A 226 31.74 -28.15 12.72
N SER A 227 30.94 -29.02 13.38
CA SER A 227 31.15 -30.46 13.67
C SER A 227 32.57 -30.99 13.99
N SER A 228 33.49 -30.13 14.39
CA SER A 228 34.86 -30.44 14.77
C SER A 228 35.00 -29.99 16.21
N GLY A 229 35.09 -30.97 17.11
CA GLY A 229 35.07 -30.74 18.55
C GLY A 229 36.13 -29.72 18.94
N GLY A 230 35.69 -28.56 19.43
CA GLY A 230 36.57 -27.64 20.12
C GLY A 230 37.10 -28.33 21.37
N SER A 231 38.40 -28.63 21.39
CA SER A 231 39.05 -29.13 22.60
C SER A 231 39.63 -27.94 23.35
N PHE A 232 39.29 -27.83 24.65
CA PHE A 232 39.93 -26.91 25.55
C PHE A 232 41.13 -27.62 26.17
N TYR A 233 42.33 -27.22 25.75
CA TYR A 233 43.58 -27.82 26.21
C TYR A 233 44.31 -26.84 27.13
N VAL A 234 44.47 -27.23 28.40
CA VAL A 234 45.26 -26.46 29.38
C VAL A 234 46.58 -27.17 29.56
N GLU A 235 47.64 -26.62 28.97
CA GLU A 235 48.98 -27.15 29.12
C GLU A 235 49.67 -26.44 30.30
N ASN A 236 50.01 -27.20 31.35
CA ASN A 236 50.85 -26.70 32.43
C ASN A 236 52.30 -26.99 32.06
N SER A 237 53.06 -25.96 31.69
CA SER A 237 54.45 -26.10 31.22
C SER A 237 55.49 -26.31 32.34
N SER A 238 55.07 -26.48 33.60
CA SER A 238 55.98 -26.81 34.70
C SER A 238 56.05 -28.32 34.93
N LEU A 239 57.23 -28.90 34.70
CA LEU A 239 57.50 -30.35 34.70
C LEU A 239 57.24 -31.10 36.03
N ASN A 240 56.76 -30.44 37.10
CA ASN A 240 56.67 -31.04 38.44
C ASN A 240 55.42 -30.62 39.25
N SER A 241 54.27 -30.35 38.63
CA SER A 241 53.02 -30.16 39.40
C SER A 241 51.81 -30.76 38.68
N PRO A 242 50.95 -31.54 39.38
CA PRO A 242 49.82 -32.19 38.75
C PRO A 242 48.79 -31.17 38.22
N ALA A 243 48.11 -31.60 37.15
CA ALA A 243 47.11 -30.84 36.41
C ALA A 243 45.95 -30.36 37.30
N VAL A 244 45.57 -29.09 37.11
CA VAL A 244 44.30 -28.44 37.49
C VAL A 244 43.71 -28.85 38.85
N PHE A 245 44.01 -28.09 39.90
CA PHE A 245 43.31 -28.17 41.18
C PHE A 245 42.05 -27.30 41.17
N PHE A 246 40.87 -27.92 41.31
CA PHE A 246 39.64 -27.20 41.67
C PHE A 246 39.51 -27.21 43.19
N ASN A 247 39.97 -26.14 43.86
CA ASN A 247 39.84 -26.01 45.30
C ASN A 247 38.63 -25.11 45.61
N ALA A 248 37.55 -25.68 46.16
CA ALA A 248 36.48 -24.87 46.74
C ALA A 248 36.89 -24.46 48.15
N SER A 249 37.56 -23.31 48.28
CA SER A 249 37.81 -22.70 49.59
C SER A 249 36.56 -21.95 50.05
N GLY A 250 35.58 -22.71 50.57
CA GLY A 250 34.35 -22.23 51.18
C GLY A 250 33.43 -23.42 51.40
N ALA A 251 32.57 -23.41 52.42
CA ALA A 251 31.72 -24.55 52.81
C ALA A 251 30.60 -24.91 51.80
N GLY A 252 30.88 -24.83 50.49
CA GLY A 252 30.04 -25.25 49.39
C GLY A 252 30.72 -26.37 48.61
N SER A 253 29.97 -27.43 48.36
CA SER A 253 30.39 -28.59 47.56
C SER A 253 30.83 -28.14 46.16
N ALA A 254 32.07 -28.45 45.77
CA ALA A 254 32.44 -28.41 44.34
C ALA A 254 31.96 -29.69 43.68
N SER A 255 30.90 -29.60 42.88
CA SER A 255 30.49 -30.68 41.99
C SER A 255 30.97 -30.39 40.58
N ILE A 256 31.74 -31.30 39.98
CA ILE A 256 31.93 -31.36 38.53
C ILE A 256 30.72 -32.10 37.96
N GLY A 257 29.82 -31.37 37.31
CA GLY A 257 28.74 -31.95 36.52
C GLY A 257 29.24 -32.23 35.11
N LEU A 258 29.48 -33.49 34.77
CA LEU A 258 29.70 -33.91 33.38
C LEU A 258 28.34 -34.34 32.82
N LEU A 259 27.66 -33.44 32.10
CA LEU A 259 26.49 -33.80 31.31
C LEU A 259 26.96 -34.21 29.91
N ALA A 260 26.72 -35.47 29.54
CA ALA A 260 26.81 -35.90 28.15
C ALA A 260 25.40 -35.93 27.59
N ASP A 261 25.11 -35.04 26.64
CA ASP A 261 23.85 -35.08 25.90
C ASP A 261 24.05 -35.93 24.63
N GLY A 262 23.15 -36.89 24.40
CA GLY A 262 23.19 -37.79 23.24
C GLY A 262 24.09 -39.03 23.35
N GLY A 263 23.61 -40.06 24.04
CA GLY A 263 23.92 -41.48 23.77
C GLY A 263 25.38 -41.98 23.86
N SER A 264 26.35 -41.15 24.20
CA SER A 264 27.78 -41.52 24.25
C SER A 264 28.30 -41.41 25.67
N GLY A 265 28.71 -42.54 26.26
CA GLY A 265 29.12 -42.62 27.66
C GLY A 265 30.34 -41.76 27.99
N ILE A 266 30.34 -41.18 29.19
CA ILE A 266 31.49 -40.49 29.79
C ILE A 266 32.48 -41.56 30.28
N GLY A 267 33.60 -41.71 29.57
CA GLY A 267 34.69 -42.60 29.98
C GLY A 267 35.83 -41.82 30.62
N ILE A 268 36.05 -41.98 31.92
CA ILE A 268 37.28 -41.51 32.59
C ILE A 268 38.32 -42.63 32.46
N TYR A 269 39.24 -42.51 31.50
CA TYR A 269 40.30 -43.50 31.30
C TYR A 269 41.59 -43.07 32.00
N THR A 270 41.83 -43.56 33.21
CA THR A 270 43.12 -43.38 33.90
C THR A 270 44.03 -44.56 33.59
N LYS A 271 45.07 -44.34 32.79
CA LYS A 271 46.10 -45.36 32.56
C LYS A 271 47.14 -45.28 33.68
N GLY A 272 46.99 -46.14 34.69
CA GLY A 272 48.12 -46.51 35.57
C GLY A 272 48.11 -46.05 37.03
N THR A 273 46.97 -45.77 37.67
CA THR A 273 46.81 -45.77 39.14
C THR A 273 45.33 -45.68 39.52
N ALA A 274 44.93 -46.26 40.65
CA ALA A 274 43.54 -46.30 41.12
C ALA A 274 43.00 -44.90 41.44
N ILE A 275 41.77 -44.59 41.01
CA ILE A 275 41.03 -43.41 41.46
C ILE A 275 40.40 -43.77 42.80
N ASP A 276 40.95 -43.22 43.89
CA ASP A 276 40.34 -43.30 45.21
C ASP A 276 39.28 -42.19 45.31
N PHE A 277 38.01 -42.55 45.14
CA PHE A 277 36.91 -41.65 45.48
C PHE A 277 36.78 -41.66 47.00
N GLY A 278 37.59 -40.85 47.67
CA GLY A 278 37.56 -40.65 49.11
C GLY A 278 36.23 -40.04 49.58
N LEU A 279 35.15 -40.82 49.57
CA LEU A 279 33.91 -40.56 50.29
C LEU A 279 34.18 -40.83 51.77
N GLY A 280 34.76 -39.84 52.45
CA GLY A 280 34.86 -39.82 53.91
C GLY A 280 33.48 -39.61 54.53
N VAL A 281 32.64 -40.64 54.52
CA VAL A 281 31.38 -40.67 55.29
C VAL A 281 31.53 -41.70 56.40
N SER A 282 32.11 -41.25 57.51
CA SER A 282 32.00 -41.92 58.81
C SER A 282 30.56 -41.71 59.31
N GLY A 283 29.66 -42.62 58.96
CA GLY A 283 28.28 -42.60 59.43
C GLY A 283 27.50 -43.77 58.85
N THR A 284 27.21 -44.75 59.71
CA THR A 284 26.45 -45.96 59.44
C THR A 284 25.10 -45.64 58.77
N ILE A 285 24.88 -46.12 57.54
CA ILE A 285 23.53 -46.15 56.96
C ILE A 285 22.89 -47.46 57.41
N GLU A 286 22.17 -47.41 58.53
CA GLU A 286 21.24 -48.48 58.91
C GLU A 286 20.04 -48.46 57.96
N ASN A 287 19.76 -49.63 57.40
CA ASN A 287 18.64 -49.90 56.52
C ASN A 287 17.38 -50.08 57.39
N GLY A 288 16.47 -49.10 57.37
CA GLY A 288 15.26 -49.11 58.19
C GLY A 288 14.14 -48.28 57.56
N SER A 289 13.35 -48.94 56.71
CA SER A 289 11.92 -48.69 56.45
C SER A 289 11.37 -47.27 56.69
N GLY A 290 11.19 -46.55 55.58
CA GLY A 290 10.17 -45.50 55.43
C GLY A 290 10.60 -44.09 55.82
N ASN A 291 11.10 -43.30 54.85
CA ASN A 291 10.70 -41.90 54.80
C ASN A 291 10.89 -41.23 53.42
N LYS A 292 9.91 -40.38 53.13
CA LYS A 292 9.72 -39.43 52.03
C LYS A 292 10.98 -38.95 51.30
N VAL A 293 10.97 -39.14 49.98
CA VAL A 293 11.60 -38.18 49.06
C VAL A 293 10.67 -36.97 49.02
N LEU A 294 11.00 -35.95 49.81
CA LEU A 294 10.45 -34.60 49.64
C LEU A 294 11.04 -34.06 48.33
N MET A 295 10.22 -33.95 47.29
CA MET A 295 10.50 -33.05 46.18
C MET A 295 10.33 -31.64 46.75
N ASP A 296 11.44 -30.93 46.98
CA ASP A 296 11.43 -29.58 47.50
C ASP A 296 10.90 -28.61 46.43
N ASN A 297 9.99 -27.75 46.88
CA ASN A 297 9.18 -26.82 46.10
C ASN A 297 9.95 -25.53 45.77
N ASP A 298 10.73 -25.51 44.69
CA ASP A 298 11.36 -24.25 44.24
C ASP A 298 11.14 -23.92 42.74
N PHE A 299 10.14 -24.53 42.10
CA PHE A 299 9.70 -24.17 40.76
C PHE A 299 8.45 -23.27 40.72
N ILE A 300 8.22 -22.48 41.78
CA ILE A 300 7.10 -21.52 41.87
C ILE A 300 7.64 -20.08 41.97
N TYR A 301 8.36 -19.62 40.95
CA TYR A 301 8.60 -18.17 40.78
C TYR A 301 8.68 -17.70 39.32
N ALA A 302 8.71 -18.62 38.34
CA ALA A 302 8.66 -18.24 36.92
C ALA A 302 7.22 -17.97 36.42
N ASP A 303 6.21 -18.59 37.04
CA ASP A 303 4.80 -18.46 36.63
C ASP A 303 4.19 -17.10 37.04
N THR A 304 4.67 -16.48 38.13
CA THR A 304 4.09 -15.21 38.63
C THR A 304 4.59 -13.97 37.87
N ILE A 305 5.74 -14.02 37.20
CA ILE A 305 6.23 -12.91 36.37
C ILE A 305 5.60 -12.97 34.98
N ALA A 306 5.49 -14.16 34.39
CA ALA A 306 4.79 -14.34 33.12
C ALA A 306 3.30 -13.96 33.24
N ASN A 307 2.62 -14.36 34.32
CA ASN A 307 1.22 -13.99 34.52
C ASN A 307 1.00 -12.51 34.86
N ARG A 308 1.93 -11.82 35.54
CA ARG A 308 1.79 -10.35 35.73
C ARG A 308 2.03 -9.56 34.45
N VAL A 309 2.94 -9.99 33.58
CA VAL A 309 3.17 -9.34 32.28
C VAL A 309 1.98 -9.59 31.35
N LEU A 310 1.32 -10.75 31.48
CA LEU A 310 0.08 -11.05 30.75
C LEU A 310 -1.14 -10.27 31.30
N GLU A 311 -1.27 -10.12 32.62
CA GLU A 311 -2.34 -9.30 33.23
C GLU A 311 -2.19 -7.82 32.87
N ASP A 312 -0.98 -7.24 32.89
CA ASP A 312 -0.78 -5.83 32.51
C ASP A 312 -1.00 -5.59 31.01
N SER A 313 -0.69 -6.59 30.16
CA SER A 313 -1.01 -6.54 28.73
C SER A 313 -2.51 -6.65 28.42
N SER A 314 -3.31 -7.22 29.34
CA SER A 314 -4.76 -7.33 29.18
C SER A 314 -5.50 -6.02 29.48
N SER A 315 -4.91 -5.14 30.32
CA SER A 315 -5.40 -3.78 30.58
C SER A 315 -5.21 -2.83 29.38
N TYR A 316 -4.22 -3.09 28.53
CA TYR A 316 -3.92 -2.28 27.35
C TYR A 316 -4.55 -2.80 26.04
N LYS A 317 -5.10 -4.02 26.03
CA LYS A 317 -5.62 -4.68 24.81
C LYS A 317 -7.05 -4.33 24.40
N ASN A 318 -7.77 -3.53 25.18
CA ASN A 318 -9.17 -3.21 24.89
C ASN A 318 -9.43 -1.77 24.44
N PHE A 319 -8.39 -0.97 24.19
CA PHE A 319 -8.61 0.23 23.38
C PHE A 319 -8.74 -0.23 21.93
N ASP A 320 -9.98 -0.39 21.49
CA ASP A 320 -10.28 -0.46 20.07
C ASP A 320 -9.57 0.72 19.40
N SER A 321 -8.94 0.46 18.26
CA SER A 321 -8.45 1.47 17.33
C SER A 321 -9.40 2.66 17.18
N ALA A 322 -10.72 2.43 17.21
CA ALA A 322 -11.74 3.48 17.21
C ALA A 322 -11.73 4.37 18.48
N GLN A 323 -11.49 3.79 19.67
CA GLN A 323 -11.39 4.55 20.92
C GLN A 323 -10.11 5.38 20.98
N VAL A 324 -8.99 4.83 20.50
CA VAL A 324 -7.74 5.58 20.36
C VAL A 324 -7.91 6.71 19.35
N ALA A 325 -8.55 6.43 18.21
CA ALA A 325 -8.81 7.44 17.19
C ALA A 325 -9.77 8.52 17.70
N SER A 326 -10.81 8.15 18.45
CA SER A 326 -11.72 9.11 19.06
C SER A 326 -11.02 10.00 20.09
N ALA A 327 -10.08 9.46 20.86
CA ALA A 327 -9.38 10.20 21.90
C ALA A 327 -8.29 11.15 21.35
N VAL A 328 -7.73 10.85 20.19
CA VAL A 328 -6.59 11.61 19.61
C VAL A 328 -6.98 12.46 18.39
N TRP A 329 -7.87 11.97 17.53
CA TRP A 329 -8.25 12.61 16.26
C TRP A 329 -9.61 13.31 16.31
N ASN A 330 -10.58 12.73 17.02
CA ASN A 330 -11.97 13.26 17.06
C ASN A 330 -12.29 14.08 18.31
N SER A 331 -11.37 14.13 19.29
CA SER A 331 -11.58 14.92 20.50
C SER A 331 -11.42 16.41 20.18
N PRO A 332 -12.31 17.30 20.66
CA PRO A 332 -12.23 18.74 20.43
C PRO A 332 -10.84 19.30 20.76
N GLN A 333 -10.30 20.17 19.89
CA GLN A 333 -8.96 20.76 20.07
C GLN A 333 -8.75 21.39 21.47
N GLY A 334 -9.81 21.93 22.07
CA GLY A 334 -9.78 22.48 23.43
C GLY A 334 -9.37 21.48 24.52
N ASN A 335 -9.47 20.18 24.25
CA ASN A 335 -9.08 19.10 25.18
C ASN A 335 -7.59 18.74 25.08
N HIS A 336 -6.85 19.30 24.12
CA HIS A 336 -5.44 19.01 23.88
C HIS A 336 -4.57 20.24 24.19
N THR A 337 -4.37 20.53 25.48
CA THR A 337 -3.62 21.71 25.95
C THR A 337 -2.11 21.49 26.05
N GLY A 338 -1.63 20.26 25.87
CA GLY A 338 -0.21 19.91 25.89
C GLY A 338 0.42 19.89 24.49
N ALA A 339 1.65 20.40 24.34
CA ALA A 339 2.38 20.32 23.08
C ALA A 339 2.54 18.85 22.63
N GLY A 340 2.23 18.55 21.37
CA GLY A 340 2.33 17.21 20.77
C GLY A 340 1.16 16.27 21.08
N THR A 341 0.06 16.76 21.66
CA THR A 341 -1.08 15.92 22.05
C THR A 341 -2.22 15.88 21.02
N PHE A 342 -2.16 16.67 19.94
CA PHE A 342 -3.19 16.75 18.90
C PHE A 342 -2.57 16.57 17.50
N GLY A 343 -3.16 15.73 16.66
CA GLY A 343 -2.60 15.34 15.36
C GLY A 343 -3.19 16.05 14.13
N LYS A 344 -4.06 17.05 14.31
CA LYS A 344 -4.47 17.91 13.18
C LYS A 344 -3.20 18.50 12.54
N TYR A 345 -3.19 18.64 11.20
CA TYR A 345 -2.16 19.27 10.34
C TYR A 345 -1.27 18.37 9.45
N LEU A 346 -1.45 17.03 9.37
CA LEU A 346 -0.63 16.24 8.44
C LEU A 346 -1.28 16.00 7.07
N ASP A 347 -2.52 15.52 6.99
CA ASP A 347 -3.05 15.07 5.69
C ASP A 347 -3.51 16.23 4.78
N ALA A 348 -4.42 17.08 5.26
CA ALA A 348 -4.95 18.18 4.47
C ALA A 348 -3.94 19.32 4.23
N GLU A 349 -2.99 19.52 5.14
CA GLU A 349 -1.90 20.48 4.94
C GLU A 349 -0.82 19.90 4.02
N ILE A 350 -0.36 18.65 4.15
CA ILE A 350 0.68 18.12 3.24
C ILE A 350 0.16 17.91 1.81
N SER A 351 -1.08 17.45 1.65
CA SER A 351 -1.67 17.22 0.34
C SER A 351 -2.07 18.53 -0.38
N GLY A 352 -2.17 19.65 0.36
CA GLY A 352 -2.47 20.99 -0.17
C GLY A 352 -1.30 21.98 -0.12
N LEU A 353 -0.21 21.67 0.58
CA LEU A 353 1.03 22.45 0.63
C LEU A 353 1.84 22.15 -0.64
N SER A 354 1.40 22.80 -1.71
CA SER A 354 2.28 23.33 -2.74
C SER A 354 3.64 23.78 -2.19
N GLY A 355 4.72 23.35 -2.85
CA GLY A 355 6.07 23.76 -2.48
C GLY A 355 6.23 25.28 -2.48
N GLY A 356 7.13 25.79 -1.64
CA GLY A 356 7.47 27.22 -1.58
C GLY A 356 7.80 27.66 -0.17
N GLY A 357 8.97 28.29 0.01
CA GLY A 357 9.43 28.81 1.31
C GLY A 357 9.21 30.32 1.48
N GLY A 358 8.38 30.93 0.63
CA GLY A 358 8.22 32.39 0.59
C GLY A 358 7.18 32.94 1.57
N GLY A 359 7.24 34.26 1.80
CA GLY A 359 6.43 34.94 2.82
C GLY A 359 4.96 35.25 2.46
N TYR A 360 4.54 35.03 1.20
CA TYR A 360 3.19 35.36 0.73
C TYR A 360 2.45 34.13 0.21
N SER A 361 1.20 33.94 0.67
CA SER A 361 0.30 32.94 0.10
C SER A 361 -0.26 33.45 -1.24
N TYR A 362 0.06 32.75 -2.32
CA TYR A 362 -0.29 33.13 -3.68
C TYR A 362 -0.99 31.96 -4.38
N GLN A 363 -2.10 32.20 -5.07
CA GLN A 363 -2.86 31.13 -5.74
C GLN A 363 -2.76 31.28 -7.26
N LEU A 364 -2.58 30.17 -7.96
CA LEU A 364 -2.74 30.08 -9.40
C LEU A 364 -4.04 29.36 -9.72
N VAL A 365 -4.88 29.99 -10.54
CA VAL A 365 -6.09 29.39 -11.10
C VAL A 365 -5.81 29.03 -12.54
N VAL A 366 -6.03 27.77 -12.90
CA VAL A 366 -5.87 27.33 -14.30
C VAL A 366 -7.22 27.31 -14.98
N VAL A 367 -7.35 28.02 -16.09
CA VAL A 367 -8.62 28.24 -16.80
C VAL A 367 -8.49 27.83 -18.26
N ASP A 368 -9.50 27.13 -18.77
CA ASP A 368 -9.67 26.88 -20.21
C ASP A 368 -10.08 28.18 -20.90
N SER A 369 -9.18 28.72 -21.71
CA SER A 369 -9.37 29.94 -22.50
C SER A 369 -10.55 29.88 -23.47
N GLY A 370 -10.97 28.69 -23.91
CA GLY A 370 -12.11 28.53 -24.82
C GLY A 370 -13.46 28.56 -24.09
N THR A 371 -13.54 27.97 -22.90
CA THR A 371 -14.81 27.79 -22.17
C THR A 371 -14.94 28.67 -20.92
N GLY A 372 -13.86 29.26 -20.45
CA GLY A 372 -13.77 29.99 -19.18
C GLY A 372 -13.90 29.10 -17.94
N GLN A 373 -13.93 27.77 -18.10
CA GLN A 373 -14.03 26.83 -16.98
C GLN A 373 -12.66 26.58 -16.35
N THR A 374 -12.64 26.34 -15.05
CA THR A 374 -11.42 25.98 -14.33
C THR A 374 -10.99 24.55 -14.66
N ILE A 375 -9.69 24.30 -14.79
CA ILE A 375 -9.13 22.99 -15.17
C ILE A 375 -8.53 22.32 -13.92
N PRO A 376 -9.15 21.25 -13.39
CA PRO A 376 -8.60 20.49 -12.26
C PRO A 376 -7.47 19.55 -12.69
N GLY A 377 -6.61 19.15 -11.74
CA GLY A 377 -5.56 18.16 -11.98
C GLY A 377 -4.39 18.63 -12.86
N VAL A 378 -4.21 19.94 -13.02
CA VAL A 378 -3.10 20.52 -13.79
C VAL A 378 -1.85 20.56 -12.91
N SER A 379 -0.76 19.98 -13.40
CA SER A 379 0.55 20.10 -12.77
C SER A 379 1.14 21.46 -13.07
N LEU A 380 1.50 22.21 -12.02
CA LEU A 380 2.10 23.53 -12.09
C LEU A 380 3.51 23.48 -11.52
N THR A 381 4.47 23.92 -12.33
CA THR A 381 5.87 24.06 -11.95
C THR A 381 6.24 25.54 -11.99
N LEU A 382 6.71 26.08 -10.86
CA LEU A 382 7.17 27.46 -10.74
C LEU A 382 8.70 27.51 -10.71
N ARG A 383 9.28 28.32 -11.58
CA ARG A 383 10.73 28.57 -11.69
C ARG A 383 11.04 30.06 -11.58
N ASN A 384 12.30 30.38 -11.34
CA ASN A 384 12.80 31.74 -11.51
C ASN A 384 12.85 32.14 -13.00
N LEU A 385 13.02 33.44 -13.30
CA LEU A 385 12.95 33.99 -14.65
C LEU A 385 13.99 33.43 -15.64
N ASP A 386 15.14 32.97 -15.17
CA ASP A 386 16.18 32.34 -16.00
C ASP A 386 16.01 30.80 -16.11
N GLN A 387 14.95 30.26 -15.50
CA GLN A 387 14.61 28.83 -15.41
C GLN A 387 15.68 27.93 -14.75
N SER A 388 16.68 28.52 -14.08
CA SER A 388 17.80 27.79 -13.48
C SER A 388 17.45 27.09 -12.17
N ALA A 389 16.43 27.57 -11.46
CA ALA A 389 15.99 27.04 -10.18
C ALA A 389 14.50 26.70 -10.18
N LEU A 390 14.18 25.52 -9.62
CA LEU A 390 12.83 25.14 -9.26
C LEU A 390 12.46 25.81 -7.93
N ILE A 391 11.40 26.61 -7.93
CA ILE A 391 10.92 27.33 -6.74
C ILE A 391 9.83 26.54 -6.03
N ALA A 392 8.88 26.01 -6.81
CA ALA A 392 7.70 25.34 -6.27
C ALA A 392 7.06 24.39 -7.30
N VAL A 393 6.31 23.40 -6.80
CA VAL A 393 5.47 22.50 -7.59
C VAL A 393 4.14 22.34 -6.87
N GLY A 394 3.05 22.28 -7.63
CA GLY A 394 1.70 22.04 -7.12
C GLY A 394 0.79 21.42 -8.17
N THR A 395 -0.36 20.91 -7.76
CA THR A 395 -1.40 20.40 -8.66
C THR A 395 -2.70 21.10 -8.35
N THR A 396 -3.45 21.50 -9.39
CA THR A 396 -4.73 22.16 -9.18
C THR A 396 -5.77 21.21 -8.60
N ASN A 397 -6.54 21.69 -7.62
CA ASN A 397 -7.65 20.96 -7.01
C ASN A 397 -8.90 20.93 -7.92
N ILE A 398 -10.03 20.44 -7.40
CA ILE A 398 -11.32 20.38 -8.13
C ILE A 398 -11.84 21.74 -8.61
N LEU A 399 -11.36 22.85 -8.03
CA LEU A 399 -11.69 24.21 -8.43
C LEU A 399 -10.67 24.80 -9.42
N GLY A 400 -9.74 23.97 -9.94
CA GLY A 400 -8.65 24.40 -10.81
C GLY A 400 -7.65 25.35 -10.12
N THR A 401 -7.54 25.30 -8.79
CA THR A 401 -6.66 26.19 -8.02
C THR A 401 -5.50 25.43 -7.39
N ALA A 402 -4.31 26.03 -7.40
CA ALA A 402 -3.15 25.61 -6.61
C ALA A 402 -2.65 26.82 -5.80
N ALA A 403 -2.57 26.68 -4.48
CA ALA A 403 -1.89 27.67 -3.64
C ALA A 403 -0.38 27.51 -3.75
N PHE A 404 0.41 28.48 -3.27
CA PHE A 404 1.88 28.48 -3.16
C PHE A 404 2.29 29.47 -2.07
N ASN A 405 3.46 29.27 -1.45
CA ASN A 405 4.08 30.26 -0.56
C ASN A 405 5.32 30.85 -1.24
N LEU A 406 5.21 32.08 -1.76
CA LEU A 406 6.21 32.71 -2.64
C LEU A 406 6.74 34.03 -2.06
N ASN A 407 7.96 34.42 -2.44
CA ASN A 407 8.49 35.73 -2.10
C ASN A 407 7.98 36.77 -3.11
N ALA A 408 8.12 38.07 -2.79
CA ALA A 408 7.77 39.11 -3.76
C ALA A 408 8.82 39.16 -4.88
N GLU A 409 8.52 38.53 -6.01
CA GLU A 409 9.37 38.41 -7.19
C GLU A 409 8.52 38.02 -8.43
N SER A 410 9.14 37.93 -9.60
CA SER A 410 8.52 37.36 -10.80
C SER A 410 8.97 35.92 -11.01
N TYR A 411 8.03 35.06 -11.39
CA TYR A 411 8.23 33.63 -11.59
C TYR A 411 7.71 33.21 -12.96
N ILE A 412 8.22 32.07 -13.44
CA ILE A 412 7.76 31.39 -14.64
C ILE A 412 6.88 30.22 -14.19
N ALA A 413 5.61 30.22 -14.57
CA ALA A 413 4.67 29.14 -14.36
C ALA A 413 4.57 28.25 -15.60
N ILE A 414 4.90 26.98 -15.45
CA ILE A 414 4.80 25.96 -16.49
C ILE A 414 3.65 25.03 -16.09
N ALA A 415 2.58 25.04 -16.88
CA ALA A 415 1.42 24.19 -16.68
C ALA A 415 1.46 22.96 -17.60
N SER A 416 1.05 21.81 -17.10
CA SER A 416 0.92 20.59 -17.88
C SER A 416 -0.27 19.75 -17.42
N SER A 417 -1.09 19.31 -18.36
CA SER A 417 -2.22 18.43 -18.13
C SER A 417 -2.56 17.66 -19.41
N PRO A 418 -2.77 16.33 -19.35
CA PRO A 418 -3.20 15.56 -20.52
C PRO A 418 -4.50 16.10 -21.13
N GLY A 419 -4.50 16.27 -22.45
CA GLY A 419 -5.68 16.78 -23.18
C GLY A 419 -5.83 18.31 -23.18
N TYR A 420 -4.88 19.05 -22.60
CA TYR A 420 -4.81 20.51 -22.70
C TYR A 420 -3.46 20.94 -23.29
N ILE A 421 -3.49 22.03 -24.05
CA ILE A 421 -2.31 22.74 -24.52
C ILE A 421 -2.16 23.99 -23.66
N PHE A 422 -0.94 24.26 -23.19
CA PHE A 422 -0.58 25.48 -22.49
C PHE A 422 0.49 26.21 -23.29
N GLU A 423 0.58 27.53 -23.12
CA GLU A 423 1.78 28.27 -23.52
C GLU A 423 3.01 27.67 -22.84
N ASN A 424 4.18 27.77 -23.47
CA ASN A 424 5.42 27.19 -22.94
C ASN A 424 5.68 27.61 -21.48
N PHE A 425 5.30 28.85 -21.14
CA PHE A 425 5.23 29.35 -19.78
C PHE A 425 4.40 30.63 -19.70
N ASP A 426 3.93 30.94 -18.50
CA ASP A 426 3.33 32.22 -18.13
C ASP A 426 4.19 32.94 -17.08
N THR A 427 4.18 34.28 -17.07
CA THR A 427 4.97 35.08 -16.10
C THR A 427 4.08 35.58 -14.97
N VAL A 428 4.29 35.03 -13.78
CA VAL A 428 3.54 35.38 -12.56
C VAL A 428 4.30 36.45 -11.78
N ILE A 429 3.66 37.56 -11.42
CA ILE A 429 4.27 38.64 -10.65
C ILE A 429 3.70 38.66 -9.23
N VAL A 430 4.52 38.26 -8.26
CA VAL A 430 4.13 38.25 -6.84
C VAL A 430 4.58 39.57 -6.19
N ALA A 431 3.63 40.42 -5.82
CA ALA A 431 3.90 41.64 -5.03
C ALA A 431 3.47 41.51 -3.55
N GLY A 432 2.76 40.44 -3.22
CA GLY A 432 2.13 40.16 -1.94
C GLY A 432 1.25 38.92 -2.04
N ALA A 433 0.38 38.68 -1.06
CA ALA A 433 -0.64 37.64 -1.18
C ALA A 433 -1.61 37.98 -2.32
N GLY A 434 -1.97 37.00 -3.15
CA GLY A 434 -2.71 37.28 -4.38
C GLY A 434 -3.15 36.04 -5.13
N ILE A 435 -3.78 36.28 -6.28
CA ILE A 435 -4.27 35.25 -7.20
C ILE A 435 -3.84 35.66 -8.62
N ASP A 436 -3.38 34.70 -9.41
CA ASP A 436 -3.13 34.87 -10.84
C ASP A 436 -3.80 33.75 -11.65
N THR A 437 -3.94 33.95 -12.96
CA THR A 437 -4.63 33.02 -13.85
C THR A 437 -3.70 32.53 -14.95
N VAL A 438 -3.51 31.20 -15.02
CA VAL A 438 -2.80 30.54 -16.11
C VAL A 438 -3.83 30.00 -17.10
N PHE A 439 -3.68 30.30 -18.38
CA PHE A 439 -4.61 29.85 -19.40
C PHE A 439 -4.09 28.60 -20.12
N GLY A 440 -4.96 27.60 -20.26
CA GLY A 440 -4.80 26.49 -21.20
C GLY A 440 -5.92 26.52 -22.25
N CYS A 441 -5.81 25.74 -23.31
CA CYS A 441 -6.94 25.43 -24.16
C CYS A 441 -7.06 23.91 -24.28
N ARG A 442 -8.30 23.39 -24.31
CA ARG A 442 -8.49 21.97 -24.55
C ARG A 442 -7.89 21.61 -25.90
N PHE A 443 -7.08 20.57 -25.94
CA PHE A 443 -6.54 20.07 -27.19
C PHE A 443 -7.70 19.68 -28.11
N ASP A 444 -7.72 20.28 -29.30
CA ASP A 444 -8.68 19.98 -30.36
C ASP A 444 -7.92 19.49 -31.58
N ALA A 445 -8.12 18.23 -31.97
CA ALA A 445 -7.56 17.68 -33.20
C ALA A 445 -8.16 18.34 -34.46
N GLY A 446 -9.20 19.16 -34.28
CA GLY A 446 -10.08 19.68 -35.31
C GLY A 446 -11.09 18.63 -35.76
N THR A 447 -12.12 19.09 -36.47
CA THR A 447 -13.12 18.20 -37.06
C THR A 447 -12.60 17.53 -38.34
N PRO A 448 -12.88 16.24 -38.55
CA PRO A 448 -12.58 15.56 -39.80
C PRO A 448 -13.29 16.26 -40.97
N ALA A 449 -12.71 16.18 -42.17
CA ALA A 449 -13.26 16.86 -43.35
C ALA A 449 -14.67 16.37 -43.74
N ASP A 450 -15.01 15.14 -43.35
CA ASP A 450 -16.33 14.53 -43.51
C ASP A 450 -16.78 14.01 -42.14
N PRO A 451 -18.02 14.30 -41.69
CA PRO A 451 -18.54 13.86 -40.39
C PRO A 451 -18.62 12.34 -40.23
N GLY A 452 -18.59 11.56 -41.32
CA GLY A 452 -18.52 10.10 -41.27
C GLY A 452 -17.11 9.52 -41.10
N LEU A 453 -16.11 10.35 -40.84
CA LEU A 453 -14.73 9.93 -40.61
C LEU A 453 -14.33 10.18 -39.15
N CYS A 454 -13.38 9.38 -38.66
CA CYS A 454 -12.67 9.60 -37.42
C CYS A 454 -11.31 10.25 -37.72
N ARG A 455 -11.04 11.41 -37.10
CA ARG A 455 -9.69 12.01 -37.14
C ARG A 455 -8.78 11.28 -36.17
N VAL A 456 -7.85 10.47 -36.69
CA VAL A 456 -6.79 9.88 -35.88
C VAL A 456 -5.63 10.85 -35.81
N TYR A 457 -5.14 11.14 -34.61
CA TYR A 457 -4.06 12.10 -34.39
C TYR A 457 -3.07 11.60 -33.35
N GLY A 458 -1.88 12.20 -33.32
CA GLY A 458 -0.87 11.88 -32.33
C GLY A 458 0.31 12.85 -32.38
N TYR A 459 1.25 12.67 -31.45
CA TYR A 459 2.46 13.47 -31.35
C TYR A 459 3.68 12.57 -31.28
N LEU A 460 4.66 12.81 -32.16
CA LEU A 460 5.90 12.06 -32.17
C LEU A 460 7.02 12.89 -31.55
N TYR A 461 7.66 12.33 -30.53
CA TYR A 461 8.82 12.91 -29.85
C TYR A 461 9.95 11.89 -29.84
N ASP A 462 11.19 12.39 -29.82
CA ASP A 462 12.38 11.58 -29.57
C ASP A 462 12.52 11.22 -28.07
N ILE A 463 13.57 10.48 -27.71
CA ILE A 463 13.80 10.07 -26.31
C ILE A 463 14.22 11.23 -25.41
N GLU A 464 14.69 12.33 -25.99
CA GLU A 464 14.99 13.59 -25.32
C GLU A 464 13.75 14.51 -25.17
N GLY A 465 12.61 14.11 -25.74
CA GLY A 465 11.35 14.86 -25.71
C GLY A 465 11.26 15.98 -26.76
N ASN A 466 12.17 16.04 -27.75
CA ASN A 466 12.07 16.97 -28.86
C ASN A 466 11.06 16.47 -29.90
N PRO A 467 10.28 17.36 -30.53
CA PRO A 467 9.32 16.96 -31.55
C PRO A 467 10.02 16.43 -32.81
N GLU A 468 9.57 15.27 -33.29
CA GLU A 468 10.07 14.65 -34.52
C GLU A 468 9.34 15.21 -35.73
N LYS A 469 9.94 16.21 -36.39
CA LYS A 469 9.38 16.88 -37.58
C LYS A 469 9.57 16.05 -38.86
N ASN A 470 8.59 16.08 -39.76
CA ASN A 470 8.59 15.41 -41.07
C ASN A 470 8.60 13.87 -41.03
N ALA A 471 8.35 13.24 -39.89
CA ALA A 471 8.11 11.81 -39.80
C ALA A 471 6.90 11.44 -40.65
N THR A 472 7.00 10.37 -41.42
CA THR A 472 5.92 9.93 -42.32
C THR A 472 5.01 8.97 -41.59
N VAL A 473 3.72 9.31 -41.48
CA VAL A 473 2.68 8.44 -40.92
C VAL A 473 1.83 7.92 -42.07
N ALA A 474 1.95 6.63 -42.34
CA ALA A 474 1.21 5.95 -43.41
C ALA A 474 0.18 5.00 -42.79
N VAL A 475 -1.04 5.03 -43.32
CA VAL A 475 -2.14 4.18 -42.87
C VAL A 475 -2.77 3.49 -44.06
N TRP A 476 -2.95 2.17 -43.98
CA TRP A 476 -3.59 1.41 -45.04
C TRP A 476 -4.34 0.18 -44.54
N LEU A 477 -5.26 -0.33 -45.35
CA LEU A 477 -5.90 -1.64 -45.12
C LEU A 477 -5.01 -2.73 -45.76
N PRO A 478 -4.36 -3.61 -44.97
CA PRO A 478 -3.28 -4.47 -45.45
C PRO A 478 -3.72 -5.59 -46.39
N SER A 479 -4.99 -6.02 -46.36
CA SER A 479 -5.52 -6.96 -47.34
C SER A 479 -7.06 -6.98 -47.34
N GLY A 480 -7.61 -7.38 -48.49
CA GLY A 480 -9.05 -7.56 -48.68
C GLY A 480 -9.74 -6.34 -49.32
N VAL A 481 -10.94 -6.60 -49.83
CA VAL A 481 -11.88 -5.55 -50.21
C VAL A 481 -12.71 -5.24 -48.98
N SER A 482 -12.44 -4.11 -48.31
CA SER A 482 -13.40 -3.57 -47.34
C SER A 482 -14.52 -2.85 -48.08
N ARG A 483 -15.72 -2.82 -47.52
CA ARG A 483 -16.82 -2.05 -48.11
C ARG A 483 -17.37 -1.05 -47.11
N LEU A 484 -17.68 0.15 -47.58
CA LEU A 484 -18.50 1.13 -46.87
C LEU A 484 -19.87 1.12 -47.56
N GLY A 485 -20.84 0.42 -46.97
CA GLY A 485 -22.10 0.09 -47.64
C GLY A 485 -21.88 -0.68 -48.95
N THR A 486 -22.27 -0.11 -50.08
CA THR A 486 -22.06 -0.71 -51.41
C THR A 486 -20.73 -0.32 -52.06
N THR A 487 -20.01 0.65 -51.49
CA THR A 487 -18.77 1.18 -52.05
C THR A 487 -17.59 0.31 -51.66
N ILE A 488 -16.79 -0.10 -52.64
CA ILE A 488 -15.55 -0.85 -52.40
C ILE A 488 -14.44 0.12 -51.97
N VAL A 489 -13.90 -0.12 -50.79
CA VAL A 489 -12.69 0.52 -50.24
C VAL A 489 -11.53 -0.45 -50.49
N SER A 490 -10.87 -0.30 -51.64
CA SER A 490 -9.74 -1.11 -52.12
C SER A 490 -8.41 -0.38 -51.86
N PRO A 491 -7.30 -1.07 -51.54
CA PRO A 491 -6.21 -0.64 -50.66
C PRO A 491 -6.08 0.87 -50.52
N PHE A 492 -6.79 1.39 -49.54
CA PHE A 492 -6.80 2.81 -49.27
C PHE A 492 -5.58 3.13 -48.43
N ARG A 493 -4.52 3.59 -49.07
CA ARG A 493 -3.32 4.12 -48.42
C ARG A 493 -3.44 5.63 -48.31
N LYS A 494 -3.47 6.16 -47.09
CA LYS A 494 -3.29 7.58 -46.83
C LYS A 494 -1.96 7.81 -46.12
N GLU A 495 -1.39 8.98 -46.33
CA GLU A 495 -0.17 9.41 -45.67
C GLU A 495 -0.30 10.85 -45.18
N THR A 496 0.35 11.14 -44.07
CA THR A 496 0.57 12.48 -43.56
C THR A 496 2.00 12.59 -43.05
N LYS A 497 2.43 13.82 -42.70
CA LYS A 497 3.71 14.06 -42.05
C LYS A 497 3.50 14.80 -40.75
N THR A 498 4.35 14.54 -39.77
CA THR A 498 4.39 15.35 -38.56
C THR A 498 4.87 16.76 -38.86
N ASP A 499 4.27 17.75 -38.20
CA ASP A 499 4.65 19.15 -38.29
C ASP A 499 5.81 19.51 -37.35
N ASP A 500 6.08 20.80 -37.17
CA ASP A 500 7.17 21.33 -36.35
C ASP A 500 7.00 21.04 -34.85
N SER A 501 5.79 20.68 -34.42
CA SER A 501 5.47 20.27 -33.05
C SER A 501 5.41 18.74 -32.88
N GLY A 502 5.76 17.98 -33.93
CA GLY A 502 5.65 16.53 -33.94
C GLY A 502 4.20 16.04 -34.11
N TYR A 503 3.25 16.96 -34.31
CA TYR A 503 1.83 16.64 -34.43
C TYR A 503 1.50 16.11 -35.81
N PHE A 504 0.65 15.09 -35.87
CA PHE A 504 0.05 14.60 -37.11
C PHE A 504 -1.43 14.29 -36.92
N TYR A 505 -2.17 14.33 -38.02
CA TYR A 505 -3.53 13.79 -38.08
C TYR A 505 -3.85 13.17 -39.44
N ILE A 506 -4.79 12.24 -39.44
CA ILE A 506 -5.27 11.52 -40.61
C ILE A 506 -6.74 11.12 -40.43
N ASP A 507 -7.59 11.49 -41.39
CA ASP A 507 -9.02 11.17 -41.32
C ASP A 507 -9.27 9.78 -41.95
N LEU A 508 -9.82 8.86 -41.16
CA LEU A 508 -10.04 7.46 -41.49
C LEU A 508 -11.52 7.07 -41.30
N ILE A 509 -11.97 6.03 -42.00
CA ILE A 509 -13.33 5.51 -41.82
C ILE A 509 -13.33 4.68 -40.52
N PRO A 510 -14.29 4.88 -39.60
CA PRO A 510 -14.43 4.01 -38.43
C PRO A 510 -14.52 2.54 -38.85
N SER A 511 -13.84 1.66 -38.09
CA SER A 511 -13.82 0.23 -38.42
C SER A 511 -15.22 -0.38 -38.41
N ALA A 512 -16.13 0.13 -37.56
CA ALA A 512 -17.52 -0.31 -37.46
C ALA A 512 -18.33 -0.09 -38.76
N ASP A 513 -17.97 0.92 -39.55
CA ASP A 513 -18.64 1.25 -40.82
C ASP A 513 -18.11 0.44 -42.01
N LEU A 514 -16.98 -0.24 -41.82
CA LEU A 514 -16.41 -1.14 -42.81
C LEU A 514 -17.10 -2.51 -42.75
N THR A 515 -17.14 -3.21 -43.88
CA THR A 515 -17.51 -4.62 -43.95
C THR A 515 -16.29 -5.44 -44.38
N PRO A 516 -15.78 -6.35 -43.53
CA PRO A 516 -16.27 -6.65 -42.17
C PRO A 516 -15.97 -5.53 -41.15
N ALA A 517 -16.82 -5.37 -40.13
CA ALA A 517 -16.64 -4.35 -39.06
C ALA A 517 -15.37 -4.58 -38.22
N THR A 518 -14.72 -5.72 -38.41
CA THR A 518 -13.43 -6.09 -37.80
C THR A 518 -12.24 -5.68 -38.65
N SER A 519 -12.44 -4.93 -39.74
CA SER A 519 -11.35 -4.44 -40.59
C SER A 519 -10.40 -3.55 -39.79
N ARG A 520 -9.13 -3.96 -39.73
CA ARG A 520 -8.06 -3.24 -39.02
C ARG A 520 -7.20 -2.49 -40.02
N TYR A 521 -6.88 -1.25 -39.67
CA TYR A 521 -5.88 -0.46 -40.38
C TYR A 521 -4.49 -0.83 -39.88
N GLU A 522 -3.53 -0.93 -40.81
CA GLU A 522 -2.11 -0.97 -40.50
C GLU A 522 -1.58 0.47 -40.54
N ILE A 523 -1.07 0.95 -39.41
CA ILE A 523 -0.43 2.26 -39.26
C ILE A 523 1.07 2.02 -39.15
N ALA A 524 1.87 2.77 -39.93
CA ALA A 524 3.31 2.78 -39.81
C ALA A 524 3.85 4.21 -39.71
N ILE A 525 4.74 4.43 -38.73
CA ILE A 525 5.46 5.69 -38.53
C ILE A 525 6.91 5.48 -38.95
N THR A 526 7.38 6.27 -39.90
CA THR A 526 8.72 6.16 -40.49
C THR A 526 9.46 7.48 -40.34
N LEU A 527 10.57 7.43 -39.59
CA LEU A 527 11.55 8.49 -39.45
C LEU A 527 12.53 8.46 -40.64
N SER A 528 13.51 9.37 -40.63
CA SER A 528 14.55 9.41 -41.67
C SER A 528 15.50 8.21 -41.63
N ASP A 529 15.63 7.55 -40.47
CA ASP A 529 16.53 6.43 -40.19
C ASP A 529 15.82 5.05 -40.21
N GLY A 530 14.49 5.01 -40.17
CA GLY A 530 13.73 3.76 -40.27
C GLY A 530 12.27 3.85 -39.84
N THR A 531 11.55 2.72 -39.94
CA THR A 531 10.20 2.57 -39.39
C THR A 531 10.28 2.26 -37.90
N VAL A 532 9.73 3.15 -37.06
CA VAL A 532 9.77 3.03 -35.59
C VAL A 532 8.50 2.39 -35.02
N LEU A 533 7.37 2.52 -35.70
CA LEU A 533 6.10 1.91 -35.30
C LEU A 533 5.46 1.23 -36.50
N ARG A 534 4.91 0.04 -36.28
CA ARG A 534 3.99 -0.62 -37.22
C ARG A 534 2.97 -1.44 -36.42
N GLU A 535 1.71 -1.03 -36.47
CA GLU A 535 0.65 -1.64 -35.67
C GLU A 535 -0.63 -1.83 -36.47
N ARG A 536 -1.45 -2.82 -36.10
CA ARG A 536 -2.79 -3.05 -36.65
C ARG A 536 -3.87 -2.78 -35.62
N LEU A 537 -4.72 -1.80 -35.90
CA LEU A 537 -5.68 -1.28 -34.93
C LEU A 537 -7.06 -1.05 -35.53
N LEU A 538 -8.07 -1.08 -34.66
CA LEU A 538 -9.46 -0.72 -34.99
C LEU A 538 -9.63 0.78 -34.76
N ILE A 539 -10.26 1.45 -35.72
CA ILE A 539 -10.58 2.87 -35.60
C ILE A 539 -11.95 2.98 -34.95
N PRO A 540 -12.08 3.64 -33.79
CA PRO A 540 -13.36 3.76 -33.11
C PRO A 540 -14.32 4.68 -33.89
N ASP A 541 -15.61 4.53 -33.61
CA ASP A 541 -16.65 5.43 -34.10
C ASP A 541 -16.71 6.68 -33.21
N LEU A 542 -15.73 7.57 -33.41
CA LEU A 542 -15.57 8.85 -32.72
C LEU A 542 -15.19 9.92 -33.76
N SER A 543 -15.49 11.20 -33.46
CA SER A 543 -15.07 12.31 -34.33
C SER A 543 -13.55 12.47 -34.38
N SER A 544 -12.87 12.16 -33.28
CA SER A 544 -11.42 12.22 -33.16
C SER A 544 -10.92 11.17 -32.17
N TRP A 545 -9.76 10.60 -32.43
CA TRP A 545 -9.14 9.59 -31.57
C TRP A 545 -7.61 9.77 -31.53
N MET A 546 -7.06 9.83 -30.32
CA MET A 546 -5.60 9.90 -30.13
C MET A 546 -5.01 8.50 -30.29
N LEU A 547 -4.02 8.38 -31.18
CA LEU A 547 -3.20 7.19 -31.27
C LEU A 547 -2.24 7.16 -30.08
N THR A 548 -2.47 6.23 -29.16
CA THR A 548 -1.59 5.91 -28.03
C THR A 548 -0.79 4.66 -28.38
N TRP A 549 0.53 4.66 -28.18
CA TRP A 549 1.44 3.53 -28.46
C TRP A 549 2.34 3.19 -27.27
#